data_AF-A0A924R4A6-F1
#
_entry.id   AF-A0A924R4A6-F1
#
_cell.length_a   1.000
_cell.length_b   1.000
_cell.length_c   1.000
_cell.angle_alpha   90.00
_cell.angle_beta   90.00
_cell.angle_gamma   90.00
#
_symmetry.space_group_name_H-M   'P 1'
#
loop_
_entity.id
_entity.type
_entity.pdbx_description
1 polymer ?
#
loop_
_entity_poly.entity_id
_entity_poly.type
_entity_poly.pdbx_seq_one_letter_code
_entity_poly.pdbx_strand_id
1 'polypeptide(L)' 'EVAIAGTGVPCLRAENMDDAVHMAFAQSTAGDTVLLSPACSSFDMFKNYKHRGEVFATAVTSLARTATNAQGHIDA' A
#
# COMPACT_ATOMS: atom_id res chain seq x y z
N GLU A 1 -3.91 9.25 15.01
CA GLU A 1 -2.59 9.91 15.00
C GLU A 1 -1.99 10.12 16.39
N VAL A 2 -2.78 10.38 17.45
CA VAL A 2 -2.25 10.62 18.82
C VAL A 2 -1.40 9.47 19.38
N ALA A 3 -1.76 8.21 19.10
CA ALA A 3 -1.08 7.03 19.66
C ALA A 3 0.39 6.87 19.22
N ILE A 4 0.80 7.48 18.11
CA ILE A 4 2.16 7.39 17.56
C ILE A 4 2.89 8.74 17.56
N ALA A 5 2.27 9.79 18.12
CA ALA A 5 2.88 11.10 18.24
C ALA A 5 4.15 11.03 19.08
N GLY A 6 5.26 11.60 18.58
CA GLY A 6 6.54 11.64 19.28
C GLY A 6 7.40 10.37 19.17
N THR A 7 6.93 9.33 18.47
CA THR A 7 7.71 8.08 18.27
C THR A 7 8.77 8.20 17.17
N GLY A 8 8.70 9.22 16.33
CA GLY A 8 9.55 9.38 15.15
C GLY A 8 9.19 8.46 13.98
N VAL A 9 8.13 7.64 14.10
CA VAL A 9 7.65 6.79 13.01
C VAL A 9 7.01 7.67 11.92
N PRO A 10 7.51 7.62 10.67
CA PRO A 10 6.93 8.39 9.57
C PRO A 10 5.46 8.00 9.32
N CYS A 11 4.60 9.00 9.20
CA CYS A 11 3.19 8.83 8.89
C CYS A 11 2.87 9.53 7.57
N LEU A 12 2.52 8.75 6.55
CA LEU A 12 2.13 9.27 5.25
C LEU A 12 0.61 9.16 5.11
N ARG A 13 0.01 10.19 4.52
CA ARG A 13 -1.43 10.19 4.18
C ARG A 13 -1.57 9.84 2.71
N ALA A 14 -2.31 8.76 2.45
CA ALA A 14 -2.68 8.34 1.12
C ALA A 14 -4.14 8.70 0.83
N GLU A 15 -4.46 9.04 -0.41
CA GLU A 15 -5.81 9.43 -0.81
C GLU A 15 -6.72 8.22 -1.03
N ASN A 16 -6.15 7.09 -1.43
CA ASN A 16 -6.85 5.85 -1.72
C ASN A 16 -5.93 4.62 -1.58
N MET A 17 -6.45 3.42 -1.83
CA MET A 17 -5.67 2.18 -1.65
C MET A 17 -4.50 2.05 -2.64
N ASP A 18 -4.67 2.49 -3.89
CA ASP A 18 -3.63 2.40 -4.90
C ASP A 18 -2.45 3.30 -4.54
N ASP A 19 -2.76 4.53 -4.13
CA ASP A 19 -1.80 5.50 -3.62
C ASP A 19 -1.07 4.97 -2.37
N ALA A 20 -1.82 4.38 -1.42
CA ALA A 20 -1.24 3.78 -0.21
C ALA A 20 -0.25 2.66 -0.52
N VAL A 21 -0.56 1.80 -1.51
CA VAL A 21 0.33 0.70 -1.92
C VAL A 21 1.58 1.24 -2.60
N HIS A 22 1.45 2.24 -3.48
CA HIS A 22 2.61 2.88 -4.11
C HIS A 22 3.53 3.57 -3.10
N MET A 23 2.96 4.33 -2.15
CA MET A 23 3.73 4.95 -1.08
C MET A 23 4.42 3.91 -0.21
N ALA A 24 3.71 2.84 0.18
CA ALA A 24 4.30 1.77 0.99
C ALA A 24 5.46 1.08 0.27
N PHE A 25 5.33 0.80 -1.03
CA PHE A 25 6.39 0.21 -1.83
C PHE A 25 7.61 1.13 -1.92
N ALA A 26 7.41 2.43 -2.19
CA ALA A 26 8.49 3.41 -2.27
C ALA A 26 9.28 3.56 -0.95
N GLN A 27 8.63 3.32 0.19
CA GLN A 27 9.26 3.37 1.52
C GLN A 27 9.86 2.03 1.94
N SER A 28 9.61 0.95 1.20
CA SER A 28 10.07 -0.40 1.53
C SER A 28 11.33 -0.78 0.75
N THR A 29 12.09 -1.70 1.31
CA THR A 29 13.25 -2.32 0.68
C THR A 29 13.11 -3.83 0.59
N ALA A 30 13.98 -4.48 -0.17
CA ALA A 30 13.95 -5.93 -0.30
C ALA A 30 14.12 -6.61 1.09
N GLY A 31 13.16 -7.45 1.45
CA GLY A 31 13.09 -8.11 2.76
C GLY A 31 12.08 -7.50 3.73
N ASP A 32 11.57 -6.30 3.45
CA ASP A 32 10.51 -5.69 4.25
C ASP A 32 9.15 -6.34 4.00
N THR A 33 8.25 -6.22 4.98
CA THR A 33 6.85 -6.68 4.87
C THR A 33 5.91 -5.50 4.93
N VAL A 34 5.00 -5.41 3.95
CA VAL A 34 3.90 -4.45 3.95
C VAL A 34 2.62 -5.14 4.45
N LEU A 35 2.05 -4.64 5.55
CA LEU A 35 0.85 -5.19 6.18
C LEU A 35 -0.33 -4.23 6.06
N LEU A 36 -1.45 -4.71 5.50
CA LEU A 36 -2.74 -4.02 5.61
C LEU A 36 -3.43 -4.42 6.92
N SER A 37 -3.41 -3.53 7.93
CA SER A 37 -4.09 -3.73 9.22
C SER A 37 -5.01 -2.54 9.58
N PRO A 38 -6.23 -2.49 9.02
CA PRO A 38 -7.16 -1.39 9.27
C PRO A 38 -7.86 -1.57 10.63
N ALA A 39 -7.67 -0.59 11.52
CA ALA A 39 -8.20 -0.59 12.89
C ALA A 39 -9.72 -0.28 13.00
N CYS A 40 -10.42 0.04 11.90
CA CYS A 40 -11.84 0.42 11.90
C CYS A 40 -12.62 -0.08 10.65
N SER A 41 -13.95 -0.09 10.76
CA SER A 41 -14.85 -0.54 9.70
C SER A 41 -14.79 0.42 8.49
N SER A 42 -14.73 -0.16 7.29
CA SER A 42 -14.45 0.53 6.03
C SER A 42 -15.70 1.04 5.29
N PHE A 43 -16.81 1.28 5.99
CA PHE A 43 -18.10 1.42 5.32
C PHE A 43 -18.20 2.63 4.36
N ASP A 44 -17.35 3.66 4.53
CA ASP A 44 -17.38 4.83 3.65
C ASP A 44 -16.64 4.64 2.32
N MET A 45 -15.69 3.70 2.23
CA MET A 45 -14.84 3.48 1.03
C MET A 45 -14.95 2.07 0.43
N PHE A 46 -15.44 1.08 1.19
CA PHE A 46 -15.46 -0.31 0.77
C PHE A 46 -16.73 -1.02 1.21
N LYS A 47 -17.27 -1.87 0.33
CA LYS A 47 -18.51 -2.64 0.56
C LYS A 47 -18.46 -3.50 1.84
N ASN A 48 -17.29 -4.07 2.14
CA ASN A 48 -17.03 -4.89 3.32
C ASN A 48 -15.51 -5.13 3.46
N TYR A 49 -15.11 -5.86 4.52
CA TYR A 49 -13.71 -6.17 4.78
C TYR A 49 -13.05 -6.98 3.65
N LYS A 50 -13.80 -7.88 2.99
CA LYS A 50 -13.30 -8.73 1.91
C LYS A 50 -12.99 -7.89 0.67
N HIS A 51 -13.93 -7.02 0.28
CA HIS A 51 -13.75 -6.07 -0.82
C HIS A 51 -12.52 -5.19 -0.60
N ARG A 52 -12.28 -4.73 0.64
CA ARG A 52 -11.07 -3.96 0.97
C ARG A 52 -9.79 -4.77 0.77
N GLY A 53 -9.77 -6.03 1.18
CA GLY A 53 -8.63 -6.93 0.95
C GLY A 53 -8.41 -7.23 -0.54
N GLU A 54 -9.49 -7.42 -1.30
CA GLU A 54 -9.46 -7.61 -2.75
C GLU A 54 -8.85 -6.39 -3.46
N VAL A 55 -9.29 -5.17 -3.11
CA VAL A 55 -8.73 -3.93 -3.70
C VAL A 55 -7.24 -3.78 -3.38
N PHE A 56 -6.81 -4.10 -2.16
CA PHE A 56 -5.38 -4.11 -1.80
C PHE A 56 -4.58 -5.12 -2.64
N ALA A 57 -5.06 -6.37 -2.75
CA ALA A 57 -4.39 -7.39 -3.53
C ALA A 57 -4.30 -7.01 -5.02
N THR A 58 -5.36 -6.39 -5.57
CA THR A 58 -5.37 -5.86 -6.93
C THR A 58 -4.33 -4.76 -7.12
N ALA A 59 -4.25 -3.78 -6.20
CA ALA A 59 -3.27 -2.70 -6.26
C ALA A 59 -1.83 -3.23 -6.20
N VAL A 60 -1.53 -4.16 -5.29
CA VAL A 60 -0.20 -4.80 -5.19
C VAL A 60 0.15 -5.57 -6.47
N THR A 61 -0.80 -6.31 -7.03
CA THR A 61 -0.58 -7.07 -8.28
C THR A 61 -0.33 -6.12 -9.46
N SER A 62 -1.07 -5.02 -9.54
CA SER A 62 -0.90 -4.00 -10.57
C SER A 62 0.49 -3.37 -10.50
N LEU A 63 0.91 -2.95 -9.30
CA LEU A 63 2.24 -2.40 -9.05
C LEU A 63 3.36 -3.39 -9.44
N ALA A 64 3.25 -4.66 -9.03
CA ALA A 64 4.25 -5.67 -9.37
C ALA A 64 4.41 -5.86 -10.88
N ARG A 65 3.30 -5.79 -11.63
CA ARG A 65 3.33 -5.86 -13.10
C ARG A 65 4.01 -4.64 -13.72
N THR A 66 3.70 -3.43 -13.22
CA THR A 66 4.31 -2.19 -13.71
C THR A 66 5.80 -2.13 -13.38
N ALA A 67 6.20 -2.50 -12.16
CA ALA A 67 7.60 -2.53 -11.75
C ALA A 67 8.42 -3.53 -12.58
N THR A 68 7.86 -4.70 -12.87
CA THR A 68 8.50 -5.70 -13.74
C THR A 68 8.66 -5.18 -15.17
N ASN A 69 7.65 -4.50 -15.71
CA ASN A 69 7.70 -3.94 -17.07
C ASN A 69 8.67 -2.75 -17.18
N ALA A 70 8.80 -1.94 -16.13
CA ALA A 70 9.76 -0.83 -16.08
C ALA A 70 11.22 -1.31 -16.00
N GLN A 71 11.46 -2.44 -15.32
CA GLN A 71 12.79 -3.05 -15.23
C GLN A 71 13.23 -3.75 -16.53
N GLY A 72 12.30 -4.05 -17.45
CA GLY A 72 12.55 -4.75 -18.71
C GLY A 72 13.00 -3.88 -19.90
N HIS A 73 13.28 -2.58 -19.71
CA HIS A 73 13.70 -1.66 -20.80
C HIS A 73 15.14 -1.12 -20.64
N ILE A 74 15.97 -1.71 -19.76
CA ILE A 74 17.36 -1.23 -19.56
C ILE A 74 18.46 -2.19 -20.05
N ASP A 75 18.12 -3.30 -20.70
CA ASP A 75 19.10 -4.30 -21.16
C ASP A 75 19.00 -4.63 -22.68
N ALA A 76 18.78 -3.62 -23.54
CA ALA A 76 18.92 -3.77 -25.00
C ALA A 76 19.80 -2.66 -25.60
#